data_AF-A0A2V8V9J7-F1
#
_entry.id   AF-A0A2V8V9J7-F1
#
_cell.length_a   1.000
_cell.length_b   1.000
_cell.length_c   1.000
_cell.angle_alpha   90.00
_cell.angle_beta   90.00
_cell.angle_gamma   90.00
#
_symmetry.space_group_name_H-M   'P 1'
#
loop_
_entity.id
_entity.type
_entity.pdbx_description
1 polymer ?
#
loop_
_entity_poly.entity_id
_entity_poly.type
_entity_poly.pdbx_seq_one_letter_code
_entity_poly.pdbx_strand_id
1 'polypeptide(L)'
;MRELRTLAVASGLLFALSLCSPSQSPGAGDLLKKVSEAYTNLKSYHFEVRATRSFNTPGRYISPEESRTVLAVAAPDRLHFEIRAQQNNQLTVSDGATTWTYLPQYKQYTKEDGALSDVSADAEPSEDSEDEDPVVRPVFSL
;
A
#
# COMPACT_ATOMS: atom_id res chain seq x y z
N MET A 1 6.32 -50.60 43.21
CA MET A 1 5.87 -49.71 44.30
C MET A 1 7.14 -49.15 44.94
N ARG A 2 7.53 -47.91 44.59
CA ARG A 2 7.38 -46.70 45.41
C ARG A 2 8.22 -46.83 46.71
N GLU A 3 9.27 -46.05 46.96
CA GLU A 3 9.23 -44.63 47.36
C GLU A 3 10.61 -43.93 47.30
N LEU A 4 10.56 -42.65 46.91
CA LEU A 4 11.34 -41.45 47.26
C LEU A 4 12.83 -41.49 47.68
N ARG A 5 13.63 -40.73 46.90
CA ARG A 5 14.76 -39.91 47.40
C ARG A 5 14.65 -38.46 46.92
N THR A 6 14.00 -37.62 47.73
CA THR A 6 14.28 -36.18 47.92
C THR A 6 15.55 -36.05 48.77
N LEU A 7 16.46 -35.07 48.74
CA LEU A 7 16.64 -33.67 48.31
C LEU A 7 18.18 -33.54 48.13
N ALA A 8 18.77 -32.71 47.27
CA ALA A 8 18.84 -31.26 47.43
C ALA A 8 19.50 -30.66 46.18
N VAL A 9 18.76 -29.87 45.42
CA VAL A 9 19.30 -28.94 44.42
C VAL A 9 19.00 -27.56 44.95
N ALA A 10 19.99 -26.95 45.59
CA ALA A 10 19.91 -25.58 46.08
C ALA A 10 21.07 -24.79 45.48
N SER A 11 20.77 -23.56 45.07
CA SER A 11 21.71 -22.51 44.68
C SER A 11 22.16 -22.52 43.21
N GLY A 12 21.28 -22.06 42.32
CA GLY A 12 21.68 -21.69 40.95
C GLY A 12 20.60 -21.02 40.11
N LEU A 13 19.52 -20.51 40.71
CA LEU A 13 18.35 -20.03 39.95
C LEU A 13 17.83 -18.68 40.45
N LEU A 14 18.72 -17.71 40.63
CA LEU A 14 18.35 -16.35 41.06
C LEU A 14 19.01 -15.25 40.23
N PHE A 15 19.36 -15.54 38.97
CA PHE A 15 19.93 -14.53 38.06
C PHE A 15 19.54 -14.69 36.57
N ALA A 16 18.37 -15.27 36.28
CA ALA A 16 17.92 -15.47 34.88
C ALA A 16 16.55 -14.85 34.55
N LEU A 17 15.93 -14.08 35.46
CA LEU A 17 14.60 -13.48 35.23
C LEU A 17 14.63 -11.97 34.91
N SER A 18 15.80 -11.33 34.81
CA SER A 18 15.90 -9.85 34.76
C SER A 18 16.40 -9.27 33.43
N LEU A 19 16.13 -9.91 32.29
CA LEU A 19 16.48 -9.38 30.95
C LEU A 19 15.31 -9.33 29.97
N CYS A 20 14.06 -9.50 30.43
CA CYS A 20 12.91 -9.16 29.60
C CYS A 20 12.60 -7.66 29.79
N SER A 21 13.45 -6.78 29.26
CA SER A 21 13.00 -5.41 29.00
C SER A 21 11.90 -5.49 27.95
N PRO A 22 10.74 -4.83 28.14
CA PRO A 22 9.76 -4.73 27.08
C PRO A 22 10.47 -4.10 25.88
N SER A 23 10.57 -4.85 24.78
CA SER A 23 10.99 -4.29 23.50
C SER A 23 9.94 -3.24 23.17
N GLN A 24 10.26 -1.97 23.41
CA GLN A 24 9.46 -0.89 22.88
C GLN A 24 9.44 -1.09 21.37
N SER A 25 8.25 -1.34 20.83
CA SER A 25 8.05 -1.36 19.39
C SER A 25 8.63 -0.07 18.82
N PRO A 26 9.39 -0.12 17.71
CA PRO A 26 9.91 1.09 17.08
C PRO A 26 8.79 2.11 16.92
N GLY A 27 9.06 3.37 17.26
CA GLY A 27 8.09 4.42 17.00
C GLY A 27 7.83 4.52 15.50
N ALA A 28 6.67 5.06 15.11
CA ALA A 28 6.33 5.24 13.69
C ALA A 28 7.44 5.99 12.93
N GLY A 29 8.07 6.99 13.56
CA GLY A 29 9.21 7.72 13.00
C GLY A 29 10.43 6.85 12.71
N ASP A 30 10.77 5.93 13.60
CA ASP A 30 11.91 5.00 13.40
C ASP A 30 11.65 4.04 12.24
N LEU A 31 10.39 3.58 12.09
CA LEU A 31 9.99 2.73 10.99
C LEU A 31 10.09 3.47 9.65
N LEU A 32 9.54 4.69 9.57
CA LEU A 32 9.61 5.50 8.36
C LEU A 32 11.04 5.86 7.99
N LYS A 33 11.92 6.15 8.97
CA LYS A 33 13.34 6.37 8.74
C LYS A 33 14.00 5.14 8.10
N LYS A 34 13.78 3.94 8.65
CA LYS A 34 14.33 2.70 8.09
C LYS A 34 13.83 2.43 6.67
N VAL A 35 12.54 2.68 6.41
CA VAL A 35 11.95 2.56 5.07
C VAL A 35 12.63 3.52 4.10
N SER A 36 12.78 4.80 4.47
CA SER A 36 13.46 5.80 3.66
C SER A 36 14.90 5.42 3.34
N GLU A 37 15.67 5.01 4.35
CA GLU A 37 17.06 4.55 4.19
C GLU A 37 17.18 3.35 3.25
N ALA A 38 16.23 2.41 3.31
CA ALA A 38 16.23 1.22 2.46
C ALA A 38 16.00 1.57 0.97
N TYR A 39 15.17 2.58 0.67
CA TYR A 39 14.77 2.89 -0.70
C TYR A 39 15.58 4.03 -1.36
N THR A 40 16.16 4.96 -0.59
CA THR A 40 16.81 6.18 -1.11
C THR A 40 18.00 5.89 -2.04
N ASN A 41 18.73 4.80 -1.81
CA ASN A 41 19.95 4.50 -2.56
C ASN A 41 19.76 3.46 -3.68
N LEU A 42 18.53 3.01 -3.93
CA LEU A 42 18.27 2.03 -4.97
C LEU A 42 18.46 2.66 -6.36
N LYS A 43 19.36 2.08 -7.15
CA LYS A 43 19.58 2.49 -8.55
C LYS A 43 18.54 1.92 -9.50
N SER A 44 17.93 0.81 -9.10
CA SER A 44 16.87 0.17 -9.84
C SER A 44 16.03 -0.67 -8.91
N TYR A 45 14.73 -0.76 -9.20
CA TYR A 45 13.82 -1.66 -8.49
C TYR A 45 12.75 -2.18 -9.44
N HIS A 46 12.22 -3.35 -9.12
CA HIS A 46 11.15 -4.01 -9.86
C HIS A 46 10.15 -4.56 -8.83
N PHE A 47 8.92 -4.09 -8.91
CA PHE A 47 7.82 -4.54 -8.09
C PHE A 47 6.73 -5.13 -8.95
N GLU A 48 6.20 -6.26 -8.50
CA GLU A 48 5.00 -6.85 -9.05
C GLU A 48 3.96 -6.97 -7.95
N VAL A 49 2.80 -6.40 -8.19
CA VAL A 49 1.68 -6.40 -7.27
C VAL A 49 0.53 -7.15 -7.92
N ARG A 50 -0.09 -8.06 -7.17
CA ARG A 50 -1.43 -8.56 -7.47
C ARG A 50 -2.36 -8.01 -6.41
N ALA A 51 -3.44 -7.38 -6.84
CA ALA A 51 -4.43 -6.80 -5.95
C ALA A 51 -5.81 -7.38 -6.28
N THR A 52 -6.61 -7.57 -5.24
CA THR A 52 -8.04 -7.86 -5.36
C THR A 52 -8.79 -6.71 -4.71
N ARG A 53 -9.60 -6.00 -5.50
CA ARG A 53 -10.43 -4.89 -5.03
C ARG A 53 -11.87 -5.36 -4.91
N SER A 54 -12.43 -5.27 -3.71
CA SER A 54 -13.86 -5.51 -3.47
C SER A 54 -14.56 -4.18 -3.19
N PHE A 55 -15.69 -3.95 -3.85
CA PHE A 55 -16.55 -2.81 -3.57
C PHE A 55 -17.72 -3.28 -2.72
N ASN A 56 -17.93 -2.62 -1.58
CA ASN A 56 -19.08 -2.88 -0.73
C ASN A 56 -20.10 -1.75 -0.93
N THR A 57 -21.12 -2.02 -1.74
CA THR A 57 -22.25 -1.10 -1.94
C THR A 57 -23.51 -1.79 -1.41
N PRO A 58 -24.23 -1.19 -0.43
CA PRO A 58 -25.44 -1.79 0.11
C PRO A 58 -26.43 -2.17 -0.98
N GLY A 59 -26.95 -3.41 -0.92
CA GLY A 59 -27.93 -3.92 -1.88
C GLY A 59 -27.38 -4.23 -3.28
N ARG A 60 -26.07 -4.08 -3.54
CA ARG A 60 -25.45 -4.42 -4.82
C ARG A 60 -24.21 -5.28 -4.59
N TYR A 61 -24.27 -6.52 -5.09
CA TYR A 61 -23.07 -7.35 -5.20
C TYR A 61 -22.23 -6.88 -6.39
N ILE A 62 -20.99 -6.45 -6.12
CA ILE A 62 -19.98 -6.18 -7.14
C ILE A 62 -18.93 -7.27 -7.00
N SER A 63 -18.71 -8.04 -8.06
CA SER A 63 -17.66 -9.06 -8.06
C SER A 63 -16.31 -8.42 -7.77
N PRO A 64 -15.46 -9.05 -6.93
CA PRO A 64 -14.09 -8.57 -6.74
C PRO A 64 -13.37 -8.45 -8.08
N GLU A 65 -12.63 -7.36 -8.24
CA GLU A 65 -11.79 -7.11 -9.40
C GLU A 65 -10.35 -7.46 -9.06
N GLU A 66 -9.72 -8.29 -9.90
CA GLU A 66 -8.30 -8.59 -9.81
C GLU A 66 -7.51 -7.70 -10.76
N SER A 67 -6.37 -7.21 -10.30
CA SER A 67 -5.41 -6.48 -11.12
C SER A 67 -3.98 -6.94 -10.86
N ARG A 68 -3.14 -6.81 -11.89
CA ARG A 68 -1.69 -6.94 -11.80
C ARG A 68 -1.05 -5.61 -12.14
N THR A 69 -0.19 -5.12 -11.26
CA THR A 69 0.61 -3.92 -11.49
C THR A 69 2.08 -4.30 -11.52
N VAL A 70 2.81 -3.79 -12.51
CA VAL A 70 4.26 -3.88 -12.59
C VAL A 70 4.83 -2.47 -12.53
N LEU A 71 5.81 -2.25 -11.66
CA LEU A 71 6.59 -1.01 -11.59
C LEU A 71 8.07 -1.37 -11.63
N ALA A 72 8.75 -0.97 -12.69
CA ALA A 72 10.19 -1.07 -12.81
C ALA A 72 10.78 0.32 -13.06
N VAL A 73 11.78 0.68 -12.25
CA VAL A 73 12.50 1.94 -12.39
C VAL A 73 13.99 1.64 -12.49
N ALA A 74 14.68 2.32 -13.39
CA ALA A 74 16.13 2.31 -13.47
C ALA A 74 16.64 3.74 -13.61
N ALA A 75 17.37 4.20 -12.60
CA ALA A 75 17.93 5.53 -12.54
C ALA A 75 18.88 5.80 -13.74
N PRO A 76 18.96 7.05 -14.21
CA PRO A 76 18.29 8.22 -13.66
C PRO A 76 16.81 8.36 -14.04
N ASP A 77 16.35 7.72 -15.11
CA ASP A 77 15.22 8.27 -15.86
C ASP A 77 14.38 7.25 -16.63
N ARG A 78 14.66 5.94 -16.51
CA ARG A 78 13.86 4.90 -17.15
C ARG A 78 12.77 4.37 -16.24
N LEU A 79 11.57 4.25 -16.80
CA LEU A 79 10.37 3.78 -16.13
C LEU A 79 9.64 2.75 -17.01
N HIS A 80 9.14 1.70 -16.40
CA HIS A 80 8.08 0.84 -16.92
C HIS A 80 7.01 0.71 -15.84
N PHE A 81 5.82 1.19 -16.13
CA PHE A 81 4.66 1.05 -15.28
C PHE A 81 3.52 0.43 -16.08
N GLU A 82 2.96 -0.67 -15.59
CA GLU A 82 1.92 -1.39 -16.31
C GLU A 82 0.82 -1.83 -15.35
N ILE A 83 -0.41 -1.48 -15.68
CA ILE A 83 -1.62 -1.97 -15.01
C ILE A 83 -2.33 -2.91 -15.98
N ARG A 84 -2.60 -4.13 -15.52
CA ARG A 84 -3.50 -5.09 -16.18
C ARG A 84 -4.68 -5.38 -15.27
N ALA A 85 -5.85 -4.90 -15.67
CA ALA A 85 -7.13 -5.13 -15.00
C ALA A 85 -8.19 -5.55 -16.03
N GLN A 86 -9.40 -5.87 -15.61
CA GLN A 86 -10.44 -6.27 -16.56
C GLN A 86 -10.85 -5.12 -17.49
N GLN A 87 -10.92 -3.89 -16.98
CA GLN A 87 -11.43 -2.74 -17.72
C GLN A 87 -10.45 -1.57 -17.81
N ASN A 88 -9.41 -1.55 -16.98
CA ASN A 88 -8.49 -0.41 -16.87
C ASN A 88 -7.04 -0.82 -17.11
N ASN A 89 -6.71 -1.10 -18.37
CA ASN A 89 -5.34 -1.41 -18.77
C ASN A 89 -4.59 -0.12 -19.11
N GLN A 90 -3.33 -0.05 -18.69
CA GLN A 90 -2.46 1.07 -19.00
C GLN A 90 -1.01 0.60 -19.06
N LEU A 91 -0.26 1.12 -20.02
CA LEU A 91 1.19 0.97 -20.09
C LEU A 91 1.82 2.35 -20.17
N THR A 92 2.66 2.68 -19.21
CA THR A 92 3.46 3.90 -19.20
C THR A 92 4.94 3.51 -19.23
N VAL A 93 5.68 4.03 -20.20
CA VAL A 93 7.12 3.80 -20.32
C VAL A 93 7.85 5.12 -20.50
N SER A 94 9.03 5.25 -19.91
CA SER A 94 9.90 6.42 -20.10
C SER A 94 11.32 5.97 -20.43
N ASP A 95 11.94 6.63 -21.40
CA ASP A 95 13.37 6.50 -21.71
C ASP A 95 14.22 7.63 -21.10
N GLY A 96 13.58 8.52 -20.34
CA GLY A 96 14.17 9.68 -19.71
C GLY A 96 14.13 10.98 -20.50
N ALA A 97 14.04 10.88 -21.83
CA ALA A 97 13.81 12.02 -22.70
C ALA A 97 12.34 12.16 -23.07
N THR A 98 11.61 11.04 -23.11
CA THR A 98 10.21 10.99 -23.51
C THR A 98 9.49 9.96 -22.65
N THR A 99 8.27 10.29 -22.29
CA THR A 99 7.32 9.37 -21.67
C THR A 99 6.17 9.08 -22.63
N TRP A 100 5.79 7.82 -22.72
CA TRP A 100 4.62 7.36 -23.46
C TRP A 100 3.64 6.70 -22.51
N THR A 101 2.37 7.08 -22.63
CA THR A 101 1.28 6.39 -21.95
C THR A 101 0.34 5.82 -23.01
N TYR A 102 0.10 4.52 -22.96
CA TYR A 102 -0.77 3.78 -23.86
C TYR A 102 -1.98 3.23 -23.11
N LEU A 103 -3.17 3.48 -23.67
CA LEU A 103 -4.46 3.01 -23.18
C LEU A 103 -5.05 2.01 -24.20
N PRO A 104 -4.87 0.69 -23.99
CA PRO A 104 -5.25 -0.32 -24.96
C PRO A 104 -6.74 -0.31 -25.31
N GLN A 105 -7.62 -0.05 -24.34
CA GLN A 105 -9.07 0.01 -24.54
C GLN A 105 -9.48 1.04 -25.60
N TYR A 106 -8.71 2.13 -25.73
CA TYR A 106 -8.99 3.20 -26.68
C TYR A 106 -8.08 3.15 -27.91
N LYS A 107 -7.07 2.26 -27.91
CA LYS A 107 -6.00 2.22 -28.92
C LYS A 107 -5.31 3.58 -29.10
N GLN A 108 -5.15 4.30 -27.99
CA GLN A 108 -4.60 5.65 -27.98
C GLN A 108 -3.31 5.67 -27.17
N TYR A 109 -2.39 6.55 -27.56
CA TYR A 109 -1.22 6.88 -26.77
C TYR A 109 -1.00 8.38 -26.71
N THR A 110 -0.43 8.84 -25.60
CA THR A 110 0.14 10.17 -25.46
C THR A 110 1.67 10.10 -25.45
N LYS A 111 2.31 11.20 -25.81
CA LYS A 111 3.75 11.38 -25.74
C LYS A 111 4.02 12.72 -25.06
N GLU A 112 4.85 12.68 -24.03
CA GLU A 112 5.27 13.86 -23.26
C GLU A 112 6.79 13.93 -23.24
N ASP A 113 7.34 15.13 -23.36
CA ASP A 113 8.78 15.36 -23.26
C ASP A 113 9.20 15.35 -21.79
N GLY A 114 10.30 14.65 -21.50
CA GLY A 114 10.84 14.46 -20.15
C GLY A 114 10.38 13.19 -19.44
N ALA A 115 11.05 12.88 -18.34
CA ALA A 115 10.65 11.83 -17.41
C ALA A 115 9.48 12.30 -16.53
N LEU A 116 8.52 11.41 -16.24
CA LEU A 116 7.51 11.66 -15.22
C LEU A 116 8.20 11.94 -13.88
N SER A 117 8.13 13.19 -13.42
CA SER A 117 8.80 13.63 -12.20
C SER A 117 8.02 13.30 -10.93
N ASP A 118 6.79 12.80 -11.03
CA ASP A 118 6.02 12.29 -9.91
C ASP A 118 4.92 11.39 -10.45
N VAL A 119 4.93 10.11 -10.10
CA VAL A 119 3.70 9.29 -10.16
C VAL A 119 2.96 9.62 -8.87
N SER A 120 2.45 10.85 -8.76
CA SER A 120 1.49 11.19 -7.73
C SER A 120 0.25 10.37 -8.01
N ALA A 121 -0.11 9.54 -7.04
CA ALA A 121 -1.38 8.87 -7.00
C ALA A 121 -2.48 9.92 -6.81
N ASP A 122 -2.81 10.66 -7.87
CA ASP A 122 -3.95 11.58 -7.92
C ASP A 122 -5.27 10.79 -8.04
N ALA A 123 -5.39 9.75 -7.22
CA ALA A 123 -6.69 9.35 -6.72
C ALA A 123 -7.05 10.36 -5.62
N GLU A 124 -7.45 11.56 -6.05
CA GLU A 124 -8.20 12.49 -5.21
C GLU A 124 -9.31 11.67 -4.52
N PRO A 125 -9.32 11.59 -3.17
CA PRO A 125 -10.52 11.15 -2.49
C PRO A 125 -11.56 12.23 -2.78
N SER A 126 -12.56 11.90 -3.59
CA SER A 126 -13.75 12.75 -3.75
C SER A 126 -14.33 13.00 -2.36
N GLU A 127 -14.13 14.21 -1.84
CA GLU A 127 -14.80 14.72 -0.64
C GLU A 127 -16.28 14.98 -0.96
N ASP A 128 -17.06 13.92 -1.13
CA ASP A 128 -18.52 13.99 -1.01
C ASP A 128 -18.88 13.75 0.47
N SER A 129 -18.69 14.78 1.29
CA SER A 129 -19.31 14.87 2.61
C SER A 129 -20.75 15.37 2.45
N GLU A 130 -21.67 14.45 2.18
CA GLU A 130 -23.11 14.67 2.38
C GLU A 130 -23.39 14.68 3.90
N ASP A 131 -23.20 15.84 4.53
CA ASP A 131 -23.81 16.15 5.83
C ASP A 131 -25.30 16.51 5.61
N GLU A 132 -26.16 15.51 5.46
CA GLU A 132 -27.57 15.59 5.87
C GLU A 132 -27.69 14.81 7.19
N ASP A 133 -28.23 15.30 8.31
CA ASP A 133 -29.39 16.17 8.52
C ASP A 133 -29.39 16.60 10.02
N PRO A 134 -30.13 17.65 10.44
CA PRO A 134 -31.22 17.30 11.36
C PRO A 134 -32.54 18.09 11.16
N VAL A 135 -33.57 17.38 10.70
CA VAL A 135 -34.89 17.14 11.33
C VAL A 135 -35.69 18.35 11.93
N VAL A 136 -36.97 18.47 11.49
CA VAL A 136 -38.19 19.10 12.10
C VAL A 136 -38.56 20.53 11.61
N ARG A 137 -39.76 20.90 11.11
CA ARG A 137 -41.13 20.32 10.94
C ARG A 137 -42.01 21.27 10.06
N PRO A 138 -43.28 20.95 9.73
CA PRO A 138 -43.95 21.35 8.48
C PRO A 138 -44.73 22.65 8.57
N VAL A 139 -45.07 23.23 7.42
CA VAL A 139 -46.22 24.13 7.26
C VAL A 139 -46.96 23.79 5.95
N PHE A 140 -48.16 23.26 6.10
CA PHE A 140 -49.20 23.30 5.06
C PHE A 140 -49.81 24.70 5.02
N SER A 141 -50.06 25.23 3.81
CA SER A 141 -51.12 26.19 3.41
C SER A 141 -50.86 26.54 1.93
N LEU A 142 -51.82 26.61 1.01
CA LEU A 142 -53.27 26.52 0.99
C LEU A 142 -53.67 26.08 -0.44
#